data_AF-A0A0F9QKU0-F1
#
_entry.id   AF-A0A0F9QKU0-F1
#
_cell.length_a   1.000
_cell.length_b   1.000
_cell.length_c   1.000
_cell.angle_alpha   90.00
_cell.angle_beta   90.00
_cell.angle_gamma   90.00
#
_symmetry.space_group_name_H-M   'P 1'
#
loop_
_entity.id
_entity.type
_entity.pdbx_description
1 polymer ?
#
loop_
_entity_poly.entity_id
_entity_poly.type
_entity_poly.pdbx_seq_one_letter_code
_entity_poly.pdbx_strand_id
1 'polypeptide(L)'
;MISKLQFILGNLLIQAESTPGVKSSTHLPNGLKVDVLVTTEKTHLQISRVLVFPSDTEWHTILKNWPYPMASVAPKHIESESSFRYYLKSAWPSQMRLKI
;
A
#
# COMPACT_ATOMS: atom_id res chain seq x y z
N MET A 1 -16.13 15.20 1.92
CA MET A 1 -15.25 15.35 0.74
C MET A 1 -14.22 14.24 0.77
N ILE A 2 -14.01 13.54 -0.34
CA ILE A 2 -12.94 12.54 -0.50
C ILE A 2 -11.62 13.29 -0.70
N SER A 3 -10.55 12.89 0.00
CA SER A 3 -9.23 13.51 -0.21
C SER A 3 -8.61 13.03 -1.53
N LYS A 4 -7.73 13.84 -2.14
CA LYS A 4 -6.99 13.43 -3.34
C LYS A 4 -6.20 12.14 -3.12
N LEU A 5 -5.63 11.96 -1.93
CA LEU A 5 -4.89 10.75 -1.57
C LEU A 5 -5.82 9.54 -1.49
N GLN A 6 -6.99 9.68 -0.86
CA GLN A 6 -7.98 8.61 -0.78
C GLN A 6 -8.45 8.17 -2.17
N PHE A 7 -8.66 9.11 -3.10
CA PHE A 7 -9.00 8.80 -4.49
C PHE A 7 -7.88 8.00 -5.20
N ILE A 8 -6.61 8.43 -5.04
CA ILE A 8 -5.46 7.72 -5.62
C ILE A 8 -5.34 6.31 -5.07
N LEU A 9 -5.45 6.15 -3.75
CA LEU A 9 -5.37 4.83 -3.09
C LEU A 9 -6.54 3.92 -3.47
N GLY A 10 -7.74 4.49 -3.62
CA GLY A 10 -8.91 3.79 -4.15
C GLY A 10 -8.67 3.21 -5.54
N ASN A 11 -8.20 4.04 -6.48
CA ASN A 11 -7.91 3.59 -7.84
C ASN A 11 -6.79 2.53 -7.87
N LEU A 12 -5.76 2.71 -7.05
CA LEU A 12 -4.66 1.74 -6.93
C LEU A 12 -5.16 0.39 -6.41
N LEU A 13 -6.05 0.40 -5.41
CA LEU A 13 -6.62 -0.81 -4.86
C LEU A 13 -7.53 -1.51 -5.86
N ILE A 14 -8.42 -0.77 -6.55
CA ILE A 14 -9.26 -1.31 -7.63
C ILE A 14 -8.41 -1.98 -8.71
N GLN A 15 -7.29 -1.35 -9.09
CA GLN A 15 -6.34 -1.93 -10.05
C GLN A 15 -5.75 -3.25 -9.53
N ALA A 16 -5.31 -3.29 -8.27
CA ALA A 16 -4.77 -4.51 -7.66
C ALA A 16 -5.82 -5.62 -7.52
N GLU A 17 -7.06 -5.29 -7.20
CA GLU A 17 -8.18 -6.24 -7.13
C GLU A 17 -8.58 -6.77 -8.51
N SER A 18 -8.41 -5.98 -9.57
CA SER A 18 -8.69 -6.41 -10.95
C SER A 18 -7.65 -7.39 -11.50
N THR A 19 -6.46 -7.42 -10.91
CA THR A 19 -5.36 -8.32 -11.30
C THR A 19 -4.70 -8.98 -10.08
N PRO A 20 -5.42 -9.88 -9.36
CA PRO A 20 -4.90 -10.53 -8.17
C PRO A 20 -3.58 -11.26 -8.43
N GLY A 21 -2.66 -11.21 -7.48
CA GLY A 21 -1.31 -11.76 -7.61
C GLY A 21 -0.32 -10.84 -8.33
N VAL A 22 -0.79 -9.75 -8.96
CA VAL A 22 0.06 -8.74 -9.59
C VAL A 22 0.14 -7.49 -8.73
N LYS A 23 1.35 -6.98 -8.55
CA LYS A 23 1.59 -5.75 -7.79
C LYS A 23 1.19 -4.53 -8.61
N SER A 24 0.27 -3.73 -8.09
CA SER A 24 -0.03 -2.40 -8.60
C SER A 24 0.77 -1.34 -7.85
N SER A 25 1.28 -0.34 -8.57
CA SER A 25 2.19 0.67 -8.02
C SER A 25 1.77 2.08 -8.42
N THR A 26 1.93 3.03 -7.51
CA THR A 26 1.85 4.47 -7.85
C THR A 26 2.94 5.27 -7.14
N HIS A 27 3.30 6.42 -7.70
CA HIS A 27 4.23 7.37 -7.11
C HIS A 27 3.46 8.59 -6.61
N LEU A 28 3.66 8.91 -5.33
CA LEU A 28 3.16 10.10 -4.69
C LEU A 28 4.22 11.22 -4.74
N PRO A 29 3.83 12.47 -4.47
CA PRO A 29 4.79 13.57 -4.35
C PRO A 29 5.91 13.26 -3.35
N ASN A 30 7.03 13.98 -3.50
CA ASN A 30 8.22 13.83 -2.67
C ASN A 30 8.88 12.44 -2.75
N GLY A 31 8.60 11.63 -3.79
CA GLY A 31 9.31 10.37 -4.04
C GLY A 31 8.82 9.16 -3.24
N LEU A 32 7.68 9.27 -2.54
CA LEU A 32 7.05 8.14 -1.86
C LEU A 32 6.36 7.23 -2.89
N LYS A 33 6.75 5.96 -2.95
CA LYS A 33 6.10 4.96 -3.80
C LYS A 33 5.18 4.09 -2.95
N VAL A 34 3.97 3.85 -3.44
CA VAL A 34 2.98 2.94 -2.82
C VAL A 34 2.76 1.75 -3.73
N ASP A 35 2.93 0.57 -3.17
CA ASP A 35 2.75 -0.73 -3.80
C ASP A 35 1.60 -1.46 -3.09
N VAL A 36 0.67 -1.98 -3.88
CA VAL A 36 -0.45 -2.79 -3.39
C VAL A 36 -0.47 -4.11 -4.16
N LEU A 37 -0.56 -5.20 -3.42
CA LEU A 37 -0.74 -6.54 -3.97
C LEU A 37 -1.93 -7.16 -3.27
N VAL A 38 -2.95 -7.54 -4.04
CA VAL A 38 -4.11 -8.27 -3.53
C VAL A 38 -3.99 -9.72 -3.96
N THR A 39 -4.13 -10.62 -3.00
CA THR A 39 -4.33 -12.05 -3.24
C THR A 39 -5.72 -12.44 -2.75
N THR A 40 -6.09 -13.71 -2.98
CA THR A 40 -7.35 -14.27 -2.47
C THR A 40 -7.44 -14.19 -0.94
N GLU A 41 -6.30 -14.26 -0.23
CA GLU A 41 -6.27 -14.29 1.22
C GLU A 41 -5.91 -12.94 1.85
N LYS A 42 -5.05 -12.14 1.20
CA LYS A 42 -4.42 -10.97 1.83
C LYS A 42 -4.35 -9.76 0.91
N THR A 43 -4.50 -8.60 1.51
CA THR A 43 -4.06 -7.34 0.92
C THR A 43 -2.71 -6.99 1.53
N HIS A 44 -1.70 -6.84 0.68
CA HIS A 44 -0.37 -6.38 1.04
C HIS A 44 -0.22 -4.92 0.64
N LEU A 45 0.16 -4.09 1.60
CA LEU A 45 0.53 -2.69 1.39
C LEU A 45 2.02 -2.52 1.67
N GLN A 46 2.70 -1.84 0.77
CA GLN A 46 4.09 -1.47 0.94
C GLN A 46 4.27 -0.02 0.51
N ILE A 47 4.90 0.79 1.35
CA ILE A 47 5.39 2.11 0.96
C ILE A 47 6.91 2.10 0.96
N SER A 48 7.52 2.85 0.04
CA SER A 48 8.97 2.87 -0.11
C SER A 48 9.52 4.22 -0.53
N ARG A 49 10.76 4.45 -0.12
CA ARG A 49 11.58 5.61 -0.47
C ARG A 49 12.98 5.16 -0.88
N VAL A 50 13.67 6.01 -1.62
CA VAL A 50 15.06 5.81 -2.02
C VAL A 50 15.96 6.38 -0.93
N LEU A 51 16.98 5.64 -0.50
CA LEU A 51 18.02 6.02 0.46
C LEU A 51 17.57 6.36 1.91
N VAL A 52 16.26 6.33 2.21
CA VAL A 52 15.74 6.60 3.56
C VAL A 52 14.46 5.81 3.82
N PHE A 53 14.21 5.40 5.06
CA PHE A 53 12.94 4.80 5.46
C PHE A 53 11.78 5.79 5.28
N PRO A 54 10.61 5.33 4.77
CA PRO A 54 9.36 6.05 4.95
C PRO A 54 9.11 6.31 6.44
N SER A 55 8.61 7.49 6.77
CA SER A 55 8.33 7.86 8.17
C SER A 55 7.04 7.22 8.67
N ASP A 56 6.92 7.12 10.00
CA ASP A 56 5.67 6.71 10.63
C ASP A 56 4.51 7.63 10.25
N THR A 57 4.74 8.95 10.15
CA THR A 57 3.70 9.90 9.74
C THR A 57 3.17 9.60 8.34
N GLU A 58 4.04 9.24 7.40
CA GLU A 58 3.62 8.83 6.05
C GLU A 58 2.80 7.55 6.09
N TRP A 59 3.25 6.55 6.87
CA TRP A 59 2.50 5.32 7.07
C TRP A 59 1.09 5.59 7.60
N HIS A 60 0.97 6.33 8.70
CA HIS A 60 -0.33 6.68 9.29
C HIS A 60 -1.19 7.52 8.34
N THR A 61 -0.58 8.38 7.52
CA THR A 61 -1.31 9.18 6.52
C THR A 61 -1.91 8.30 5.43
N ILE A 62 -1.15 7.30 4.94
CA ILE A 62 -1.63 6.32 3.97
C ILE A 62 -2.77 5.51 4.58
N LEU A 63 -2.58 4.99 5.80
CA LEU A 63 -3.57 4.21 6.51
C LEU A 63 -4.87 4.99 6.78
N LYS A 64 -4.77 6.26 7.18
CA LYS A 64 -5.92 7.15 7.41
C LYS A 64 -6.74 7.40 6.14
N ASN A 65 -6.12 7.35 4.96
CA ASN A 65 -6.77 7.57 3.68
C ASN A 65 -7.07 6.26 2.93
N TRP A 66 -6.88 5.12 3.58
CA TRP A 66 -7.13 3.82 2.97
C TRP A 66 -8.63 3.66 2.68
N PRO A 67 -9.03 3.20 1.47
CA PRO A 67 -10.42 3.26 1.03
C PRO A 67 -11.34 2.25 1.74
N TYR A 68 -10.78 1.16 2.28
CA TYR A 68 -11.56 0.08 2.91
C TYR A 68 -11.22 -0.08 4.39
N PRO A 69 -12.12 -0.68 5.19
CA PRO A 69 -11.77 -1.09 6.55
C PRO A 69 -10.58 -2.05 6.52
N MET A 70 -9.66 -1.92 7.46
CA MET A 70 -8.51 -2.83 7.60
C MET A 70 -8.31 -3.15 9.07
N ALA A 71 -7.69 -4.30 9.35
CA ALA A 71 -7.24 -4.61 10.70
C ALA A 71 -6.17 -3.59 11.13
N SER A 72 -6.10 -3.30 12.43
CA SER A 72 -4.98 -2.55 12.97
C SER A 72 -3.70 -3.34 12.74
N VAL A 73 -2.78 -2.79 11.94
CA VAL A 73 -1.54 -3.46 11.57
C VAL A 73 -0.35 -2.53 11.73
N ALA A 74 0.68 -3.02 12.42
CA ALA A 74 1.96 -2.36 12.47
C ALA A 74 2.74 -2.58 11.15
N PRO A 75 3.50 -1.59 10.67
CA PRO A 75 4.41 -1.79 9.56
C PRO A 75 5.63 -2.59 10.02
N LYS A 76 6.12 -3.46 9.13
CA LYS A 76 7.47 -4.04 9.21
C LYS A 76 8.42 -3.18 8.39
N HIS A 77 9.54 -2.82 9.00
CA HIS A 77 10.64 -2.15 8.33
C HIS A 77 11.43 -3.20 7.55
N ILE A 78 11.68 -2.93 6.27
CA ILE A 78 12.48 -3.79 5.40
C ILE A 78 13.49 -2.91 4.68
N GLU A 79 14.72 -3.38 4.61
CA GLU A 79 15.79 -2.79 3.80
C GLU A 79 16.04 -3.68 2.58
N SER A 80 16.16 -3.08 1.38
CA SER A 80 16.63 -3.79 0.19
C SER A 80 18.02 -3.31 -0.18
N GLU A 81 19.00 -4.12 0.17
CA GLU A 81 20.41 -3.92 -0.19
C GLU A 81 20.60 -3.84 -1.71
N SER A 82 19.75 -4.50 -2.50
CA SER A 82 19.87 -4.56 -3.96
C SER A 82 19.26 -3.38 -4.71
N SER A 83 18.41 -2.56 -4.07
CA SER A 83 17.66 -1.50 -4.77
C SER A 83 17.78 -0.12 -4.15
N PHE A 84 18.61 0.05 -3.11
CA PHE A 84 18.76 1.29 -2.34
C PHE A 84 17.40 1.87 -1.90
N ARG A 85 16.42 1.00 -1.68
CA ARG A 85 15.08 1.36 -1.25
C ARG A 85 14.80 0.78 0.12
N TYR A 86 14.10 1.58 0.91
CA TYR A 86 13.68 1.25 2.26
C TYR A 86 12.16 1.24 2.29
N TYR A 87 11.59 0.30 3.05
CA TYR A 87 10.18 -0.02 2.98
C TYR A 87 9.54 -0.06 4.36
N LEU A 88 8.28 0.36 4.39
CA LEU A 88 7.32 -0.04 5.42
C LEU A 88 6.28 -0.94 4.75
N LYS A 89 6.10 -2.16 5.26
CA LYS A 89 5.19 -3.16 4.69
C LYS A 89 4.26 -3.74 5.73
N SER A 90 3.00 -3.94 5.37
CA SER A 90 2.08 -4.73 6.16
C SER A 90 1.13 -5.55 5.28
N ALA A 91 0.43 -6.49 5.91
CA ALA A 91 -0.55 -7.32 5.24
C ALA A 91 -1.68 -7.69 6.20
N TRP A 92 -2.89 -7.72 5.68
CA TRP A 92 -4.10 -8.10 6.42
C TRP A 92 -5.02 -8.94 5.54
N PRO A 93 -6.03 -9.63 6.11
CA PRO A 93 -6.99 -10.41 5.33
C PRO A 93 -7.64 -9.58 4.21
N SER A 94 -7.66 -10.14 3.00
CA SER A 94 -8.26 -9.49 1.83
C SER A 94 -9.76 -9.38 2.01
N GLN A 95 -10.32 -8.23 1.62
CA GLN A 95 -11.76 -8.03 1.53
C GLN A 95 -12.29 -8.26 0.12
N MET A 96 -11.44 -8.77 -0.79
CA MET A 96 -11.80 -9.05 -2.17
C MET A 96 -13.08 -9.89 -2.19
N ARG A 97 -14.18 -9.26 -2.60
CA ARG A 97 -15.41 -9.97 -2.91
C ARG A 97 -15.15 -10.71 -4.22
N LEU A 98 -15.06 -12.04 -4.14
CA LEU A 98 -15.14 -12.87 -5.33
C LEU A 98 -16.41 -12.44 -6.08
N LYS A 99 -16.24 -11.88 -7.28
CA LYS A 99 -17.35 -11.77 -8.21
C LYS A 99 -17.63 -13.20 -8.67
N ILE A 100 -18.58 -13.85 -8.00
CA ILE A 100 -19.20 -15.10 -8.43
C ILE A 100 -20.12 -14.77 -9.59
#